data_AF-A0A939ETZ1-F1
#
_entry.id   AF-A0A939ETZ1-F1
#
_cell.length_a   1.000
_cell.length_b   1.000
_cell.length_c   1.000
_cell.angle_alpha   90.00
_cell.angle_beta   90.00
_cell.angle_gamma   90.00
#
_symmetry.space_group_name_H-M   'P 1'
#
loop_
_entity.id
_entity.type
_entity.pdbx_description
1 polymer ?
#
loop_
_entity_poly.entity_id
_entity_poly.type
_entity_poly.pdbx_seq_one_letter_code
_entity_poly.pdbx_strand_id
1 'polypeptide(L)'
;MNKHLARLHFLAQQPSRRIIGLMSGTSLDGLDVALCKLEGHGLATKLTLEHFATVPYTDDVRHRIREVFAGGPNGQVDLEYLTLLNPWLGLLHADMVLACLREWQIPATEVDLLASHGQTVYHAPQHQHQRPDFPLNATLQLGDGDHVAVRTGIITLSDFRQKHIAAGGEGAPLAAYGDYLLLSSPKEERLLLNLGGIANFTYLPRIGQDTSTAFSTDTGPGNTLLDATVRAHRPSLAYDEDGKLAAAGQVHTGLLQALLAHPFFTAAPPKTTGPELFHAEYLRQAQMQSGTEQLGLQDLLATLTELSAASVAQAVTQAFGRHPSLTVYASGGGAHNPSLQAALQRYLPYCRLSTTEQLGILPDAKEAVLFAVLANEAVAGEPLSIGAGRQRVPAVTMGKISLPG
;
A
#
# COMPACT_ATOMS: atom_id res chain seq x y z
N MET A 1 -1.30 4.00 40.76
CA MET A 1 -0.91 4.05 39.33
C MET A 1 -2.19 3.96 38.51
N ASN A 2 -2.37 4.82 37.50
CA ASN A 2 -3.54 4.73 36.60
C ASN A 2 -3.60 3.31 35.98
N LYS A 3 -4.77 2.65 36.07
CA LYS A 3 -4.94 1.25 35.64
C LYS A 3 -4.63 1.02 34.16
N HIS A 4 -4.93 2.01 33.30
CA HIS A 4 -4.69 1.91 31.87
C HIS A 4 -3.20 2.09 31.53
N LEU A 5 -2.51 2.99 32.23
CA LEU A 5 -1.05 3.11 32.10
C LEU A 5 -0.32 1.86 32.62
N ALA A 6 -0.80 1.27 33.72
CA ALA A 6 -0.28 0.00 34.23
C ALA A 6 -0.47 -1.14 33.22
N ARG A 7 -1.65 -1.22 32.61
CA ARG A 7 -1.96 -2.20 31.55
C ARG A 7 -1.07 -1.99 30.33
N LEU A 8 -0.93 -0.76 29.84
CA LEU A 8 -0.05 -0.45 28.69
C LEU A 8 1.40 -0.87 28.96
N HIS A 9 1.92 -0.55 30.14
CA HIS A 9 3.27 -0.95 30.54
C HIS A 9 3.43 -2.47 30.62
N PHE A 10 2.44 -3.17 31.19
CA PHE A 10 2.41 -4.64 31.20
C PHE A 10 2.41 -5.22 29.78
N LEU A 11 1.59 -4.67 28.88
CA LEU A 11 1.51 -5.08 27.49
C LEU A 11 2.84 -4.86 26.77
N ALA A 12 3.54 -3.75 26.99
CA ALA A 12 4.87 -3.48 26.42
C ALA A 12 5.92 -4.55 26.76
N GLN A 13 5.74 -5.30 27.85
CA GLN A 13 6.66 -6.35 28.28
C GLN A 13 6.25 -7.76 27.85
N GLN A 14 5.03 -7.95 27.32
CA GLN A 14 4.58 -9.27 26.93
C GLN A 14 5.33 -9.78 25.68
N PRO A 15 5.59 -11.10 25.59
CA PRO A 15 6.23 -11.70 24.41
C PRO A 15 5.30 -11.68 23.18
N SER A 16 3.99 -11.55 23.39
CA SER A 16 2.98 -11.49 22.34
C SER A 16 1.84 -10.54 22.71
N ARG A 17 1.20 -9.97 21.70
CA ARG A 17 0.03 -9.09 21.83
C ARG A 17 -1.03 -9.46 20.80
N ARG A 18 -2.30 -9.40 21.21
CA ARG A 18 -3.45 -9.55 20.32
C ARG A 18 -3.96 -8.17 19.93
N ILE A 19 -3.77 -7.78 18.67
CA ILE A 19 -3.99 -6.42 18.19
C ILE A 19 -4.99 -6.43 17.05
N ILE A 20 -6.02 -5.59 17.13
CA ILE A 20 -6.90 -5.30 15.99
C ILE A 20 -6.28 -4.16 15.20
N GLY A 21 -6.06 -4.35 13.90
CA GLY A 21 -5.74 -3.28 12.97
C GLY A 21 -6.96 -2.89 12.14
N LEU A 22 -7.16 -1.59 11.95
CA LEU A 22 -8.23 -1.02 11.12
C LEU A 22 -7.66 -0.20 9.98
N MET A 23 -8.21 -0.42 8.78
CA MET A 23 -7.95 0.41 7.61
C MET A 23 -9.25 0.78 6.91
N SER A 24 -9.39 2.07 6.60
CA SER A 24 -10.44 2.58 5.72
C SER A 24 -9.78 3.37 4.60
N GLY A 25 -9.78 2.79 3.42
CA GLY A 25 -9.18 3.37 2.22
C GLY A 25 -9.90 4.61 1.71
N THR A 26 -9.30 5.28 0.74
CA THR A 26 -9.93 6.43 0.06
C THR A 26 -11.03 6.03 -0.92
N SER A 27 -11.18 4.74 -1.23
CA SER A 27 -12.29 4.22 -2.02
C SER A 27 -13.63 4.27 -1.28
N LEU A 28 -13.61 4.34 0.05
CA LEU A 28 -14.80 4.35 0.92
C LEU A 28 -15.67 3.09 0.76
N ASP A 29 -15.06 1.96 0.43
CA ASP A 29 -15.79 0.70 0.24
C ASP A 29 -16.23 0.08 1.58
N GLY A 30 -15.43 0.28 2.63
CA GLY A 30 -15.72 -0.24 3.96
C GLY A 30 -14.57 -0.05 4.94
N LEU A 31 -14.68 -0.75 6.06
CA LEU A 31 -13.66 -0.84 7.11
C LEU A 31 -13.08 -2.26 7.13
N ASP A 32 -11.79 -2.36 6.85
CA ASP A 32 -11.04 -3.60 7.04
C ASP A 32 -10.69 -3.77 8.51
N VAL A 33 -11.01 -4.93 9.08
CA VAL A 33 -10.78 -5.29 10.47
C VAL A 33 -9.94 -6.56 10.51
N ALA A 34 -8.69 -6.45 10.94
CA ALA A 34 -7.76 -7.59 11.07
C ALA A 34 -7.40 -7.84 12.54
N LEU A 35 -7.81 -8.98 13.09
CA LEU A 35 -7.34 -9.43 14.40
C LEU A 35 -6.05 -10.23 14.23
N CYS A 36 -4.97 -9.69 14.79
CA CYS A 36 -3.63 -10.22 14.64
C CYS A 36 -3.08 -10.65 15.99
N LYS A 37 -2.40 -11.80 16.03
CA LYS A 37 -1.45 -12.11 17.10
C LYS A 37 -0.05 -11.76 16.62
N LEU A 38 0.60 -10.85 17.35
CA LEU A 38 1.94 -10.38 17.06
C LEU A 38 2.89 -10.84 18.17
N GLU A 39 3.92 -11.60 17.81
CA GLU A 39 4.96 -12.06 18.73
C GLU A 39 6.26 -11.30 18.47
N GLY A 40 6.96 -10.89 19.53
CA GLY A 40 8.16 -10.05 19.41
C GLY A 40 7.86 -8.61 18.97
N HIS A 41 8.89 -7.94 18.45
CA HIS A 41 8.85 -6.59 17.87
C HIS A 41 10.05 -6.41 16.93
N GLY A 42 10.11 -5.30 16.20
CA GLY A 42 11.16 -5.02 15.23
C GLY A 42 11.25 -6.12 14.17
N LEU A 43 12.47 -6.47 13.78
CA LEU A 43 12.74 -7.57 12.82
C LEU A 43 12.48 -8.98 13.38
N ALA A 44 12.19 -9.10 14.68
CA ALA A 44 11.77 -10.36 15.29
C ALA A 44 10.24 -10.54 15.28
N THR A 45 9.49 -9.56 14.77
CA THR A 45 8.03 -9.60 14.69
C THR A 45 7.55 -10.81 13.89
N LYS A 46 6.70 -11.63 14.51
CA LYS A 46 5.97 -12.70 13.83
C LYS A 46 4.48 -12.40 13.88
N LEU A 47 3.85 -12.45 12.71
CA LEU A 47 2.43 -12.21 12.55
C LEU A 47 1.69 -13.54 12.39
N THR A 48 0.59 -13.67 13.12
CA THR A 48 -0.49 -14.61 12.80
C THR A 48 -1.77 -13.80 12.61
N LEU A 49 -2.35 -13.84 11.41
CA LEU A 49 -3.69 -13.30 11.15
C LEU A 49 -4.71 -14.32 11.66
N GLU A 50 -5.42 -13.98 12.74
CA GLU A 50 -6.41 -14.89 13.34
C GLU A 50 -7.77 -14.75 12.66
N HIS A 51 -8.19 -13.49 12.43
CA HIS A 51 -9.46 -13.18 11.76
C HIS A 51 -9.33 -11.92 10.90
N PHE A 52 -10.10 -11.89 9.83
CA PHE A 52 -10.21 -10.74 8.93
C PHE A 52 -11.65 -10.58 8.45
N ALA A 53 -12.11 -9.33 8.35
CA ALA A 53 -13.36 -8.99 7.69
C ALA A 53 -13.26 -7.59 7.08
N THR A 54 -13.88 -7.41 5.91
CA THR A 54 -14.18 -6.09 5.34
C THR A 54 -15.65 -5.78 5.61
N VAL A 55 -15.92 -4.81 6.47
CA VAL A 55 -17.28 -4.38 6.81
C VAL A 55 -17.69 -3.26 5.85
N PRO A 56 -18.64 -3.48 4.92
CA PRO A 56 -18.94 -2.49 3.90
C PRO A 56 -19.60 -1.25 4.51
N TYR A 57 -19.25 -0.08 3.99
CA TYR A 57 -20.00 1.13 4.29
C TYR A 57 -21.35 1.12 3.58
N THR A 58 -22.36 1.71 4.22
CA THR A 58 -23.63 2.00 3.56
C THR A 58 -23.48 3.22 2.65
N ASP A 59 -24.43 3.44 1.75
CA ASP A 59 -24.44 4.65 0.92
C ASP A 59 -24.52 5.93 1.75
N ASP A 60 -25.25 5.90 2.87
CA ASP A 60 -25.33 7.03 3.81
C ASP A 60 -23.96 7.32 4.44
N VAL A 61 -23.23 6.29 4.91
CA VAL A 61 -21.88 6.46 5.46
C VAL A 61 -20.94 7.04 4.40
N ARG A 62 -20.95 6.50 3.18
CA ARG A 62 -20.15 7.02 2.06
C ARG A 62 -20.47 8.47 1.77
N HIS A 63 -21.76 8.81 1.71
CA HIS A 63 -22.20 10.17 1.43
C HIS A 63 -21.69 11.14 2.51
N ARG A 64 -21.85 10.80 3.79
CA ARG A 64 -21.37 11.63 4.91
C ARG A 64 -19.87 11.92 4.85
N ILE A 65 -19.06 10.89 4.55
CA ILE A 65 -17.61 11.07 4.43
C ILE A 65 -17.24 11.93 3.22
N ARG A 66 -17.95 11.77 2.09
CA ARG A 66 -17.70 12.54 0.85
C ARG A 66 -17.92 14.04 1.01
N GLU A 67 -18.78 14.48 1.92
CA GLU A 67 -19.01 15.91 2.18
C GLU A 67 -17.75 16.65 2.64
N VAL A 68 -16.80 15.94 3.27
CA VAL A 68 -15.54 16.55 3.74
C VAL A 68 -14.32 16.11 2.93
N PHE A 69 -14.43 15.01 2.18
CA PHE A 69 -13.31 14.39 1.47
C PHE A 69 -12.71 15.31 0.41
N ALA A 70 -11.38 15.46 0.40
CA ALA A 70 -10.63 16.21 -0.61
C ALA A 70 -11.14 17.66 -0.85
N GLY A 71 -11.69 18.30 0.19
CA GLY A 71 -12.22 19.67 0.10
C GLY A 71 -13.73 19.75 -0.13
N GLY A 72 -14.45 18.62 -0.17
CA GLY A 72 -15.90 18.57 -0.30
C GLY A 72 -16.39 18.89 -1.73
N PRO A 73 -17.72 18.79 -1.99
CA PRO A 73 -18.29 18.87 -3.34
C PRO A 73 -17.98 20.16 -4.10
N ASN A 74 -17.78 21.27 -3.38
CA ASN A 74 -17.57 22.60 -3.95
C ASN A 74 -16.22 23.23 -3.53
N GLY A 75 -15.26 22.43 -3.05
CA GLY A 75 -14.00 22.95 -2.50
C GLY A 75 -14.17 23.71 -1.17
N GLN A 76 -15.30 23.50 -0.49
CA GLN A 76 -15.60 24.02 0.83
C GLN A 76 -16.02 22.87 1.75
N VAL A 77 -15.54 22.91 2.99
CA VAL A 77 -15.89 21.96 4.04
C VAL A 77 -16.53 22.72 5.18
N ASP A 78 -17.73 22.31 5.57
CA ASP A 78 -18.38 22.80 6.78
C ASP A 78 -17.59 22.32 8.01
N LEU A 79 -17.05 23.27 8.78
CA LEU A 79 -16.23 22.99 9.95
C LEU A 79 -17.03 22.33 11.08
N GLU A 80 -18.28 22.73 11.28
CA GLU A 80 -19.14 22.09 12.27
C GLU A 80 -19.42 20.64 11.87
N TYR A 81 -19.76 20.41 10.60
CA TYR A 81 -19.97 19.07 10.08
C TYR A 81 -18.72 18.20 10.20
N LEU A 82 -17.54 18.70 9.82
CA LEU A 82 -16.26 18.01 9.98
C LEU A 82 -16.00 17.62 11.45
N THR A 83 -16.30 18.54 12.37
CA THR A 83 -16.12 18.34 13.82
C THR A 83 -17.06 17.26 14.34
N LEU A 84 -18.32 17.24 13.90
CA LEU A 84 -19.31 16.22 14.27
C LEU A 84 -19.02 14.85 13.64
N LEU A 85 -18.46 14.84 12.42
CA LEU A 85 -18.14 13.61 11.71
C LEU A 85 -17.02 12.82 12.39
N ASN A 86 -16.04 13.49 13.02
CA ASN A 86 -14.91 12.84 13.67
C ASN A 86 -15.29 11.82 14.76
N PRO A 87 -16.03 12.21 15.82
CA PRO A 87 -16.47 11.27 16.85
C PRO A 87 -17.53 10.29 16.34
N TRP A 88 -18.41 10.72 15.42
CA TRP A 88 -19.40 9.85 14.80
C TRP A 88 -18.74 8.67 14.08
N LEU A 89 -17.69 8.94 13.29
CA LEU A 89 -16.95 7.92 12.58
C LEU A 89 -16.18 7.01 13.55
N GLY A 90 -15.61 7.56 14.62
CA GLY A 90 -14.95 6.77 15.67
C GLY A 90 -15.91 5.78 16.33
N LEU A 91 -17.13 6.21 16.67
CA LEU A 91 -18.17 5.33 17.21
C LEU A 91 -18.64 4.29 16.20
N LEU A 92 -18.79 4.66 14.92
CA LEU A 92 -19.13 3.72 13.85
C LEU A 92 -18.08 2.61 13.74
N HIS A 93 -16.79 2.97 13.68
CA HIS A 93 -15.69 2.00 13.62
C HIS A 93 -15.65 1.11 14.86
N ALA A 94 -15.85 1.67 16.04
CA ALA A 94 -15.93 0.90 17.28
C ALA A 94 -17.08 -0.11 17.26
N ASP A 95 -18.26 0.28 16.79
CA ASP A 95 -19.43 -0.61 16.68
C ASP A 95 -19.20 -1.73 15.64
N MET A 96 -18.54 -1.42 14.53
CA MET A 96 -18.11 -2.42 13.54
C MET A 96 -17.12 -3.42 14.14
N VAL A 97 -16.12 -2.95 14.89
CA VAL A 97 -15.16 -3.82 15.60
C VAL A 97 -15.87 -4.73 16.59
N LEU A 98 -16.77 -4.19 17.41
CA LEU A 98 -17.53 -4.98 18.38
C LEU A 98 -18.46 -5.98 17.69
N ALA A 99 -18.98 -5.68 16.49
CA ALA A 99 -19.75 -6.62 15.69
C ALA A 99 -18.88 -7.78 15.19
N CYS A 100 -17.72 -7.49 14.62
CA CYS A 100 -16.75 -8.52 14.21
C CYS A 100 -16.34 -9.41 15.38
N LEU A 101 -16.02 -8.82 16.55
CA LEU A 101 -15.66 -9.56 17.76
C LEU A 101 -16.78 -10.49 18.24
N ARG A 102 -18.04 -10.05 18.18
CA ARG A 102 -19.19 -10.92 18.49
C ARG A 102 -19.31 -12.09 17.51
N GLU A 103 -19.14 -11.83 16.22
CA GLU A 103 -19.17 -12.87 15.17
C GLU A 103 -18.05 -13.89 15.36
N TRP A 104 -16.84 -13.43 15.69
CA TRP A 104 -15.68 -14.27 15.96
C TRP A 104 -15.71 -14.92 17.35
N GLN A 105 -16.73 -14.62 18.17
CA GLN A 105 -16.91 -15.13 19.52
C GLN A 105 -15.73 -14.78 20.47
N ILE A 106 -15.13 -13.61 20.26
CA ILE A 106 -13.99 -13.12 21.04
C ILE A 106 -14.45 -11.96 21.91
N PRO A 107 -14.34 -12.05 23.25
CA PRO A 107 -14.67 -10.91 24.10
C PRO A 107 -13.63 -9.80 23.92
N ALA A 108 -14.09 -8.54 23.93
CA ALA A 108 -13.20 -7.37 23.77
C ALA A 108 -12.05 -7.32 24.80
N THR A 109 -12.23 -7.93 25.97
CA THR A 109 -11.21 -8.04 27.02
C THR A 109 -10.02 -8.93 26.66
N GLU A 110 -10.14 -9.78 25.64
CA GLU A 110 -9.03 -10.59 25.10
C GLU A 110 -8.21 -9.85 24.03
N VAL A 111 -8.62 -8.65 23.64
CA VAL A 111 -7.87 -7.79 22.72
C VAL A 111 -7.02 -6.83 23.53
N ASP A 112 -5.72 -6.82 23.27
CA ASP A 112 -4.77 -6.00 24.01
C ASP A 112 -4.76 -4.54 23.53
N LEU A 113 -4.76 -4.36 22.20
CA LEU A 113 -4.64 -3.07 21.54
C LEU A 113 -5.54 -3.00 20.29
N LEU A 114 -5.96 -1.81 19.93
CA LEU A 114 -6.63 -1.49 18.68
C LEU A 114 -5.82 -0.41 17.95
N ALA A 115 -5.59 -0.56 16.66
CA ALA A 115 -4.83 0.35 15.83
C ALA A 115 -5.72 0.88 14.71
N SER A 116 -6.15 2.13 14.82
CA SER A 116 -7.02 2.77 13.84
C SER A 116 -6.26 3.74 12.96
N HIS A 117 -6.19 3.45 11.66
CA HIS A 117 -5.80 4.47 10.68
C HIS A 117 -6.79 5.64 10.66
N GLY A 118 -8.07 5.34 10.88
CA GLY A 118 -9.17 6.24 10.60
C GLY A 118 -9.46 6.36 9.10
N GLN A 119 -10.11 7.45 8.72
CA GLN A 119 -10.43 7.80 7.34
C GLN A 119 -9.66 9.06 6.95
N THR A 120 -8.80 8.96 5.93
CA THR A 120 -8.15 10.16 5.38
C THR A 120 -9.19 11.07 4.76
N VAL A 121 -9.22 12.33 5.22
CA VAL A 121 -10.03 13.41 4.64
C VAL A 121 -9.18 14.31 3.76
N TYR A 122 -7.95 14.60 4.19
CA TYR A 122 -7.03 15.43 3.42
C TYR A 122 -5.57 15.02 3.65
N HIS A 123 -4.77 15.12 2.60
CA HIS A 123 -3.33 14.93 2.63
C HIS A 123 -2.68 16.04 1.81
N ALA A 124 -1.77 16.79 2.43
CA ALA A 124 -1.15 17.98 1.86
C ALA A 124 0.37 17.91 2.00
N PRO A 125 1.06 17.17 1.12
CA PRO A 125 2.52 17.21 1.04
C PRO A 125 3.00 18.62 0.67
N GLN A 126 4.13 19.04 1.23
CA GLN A 126 4.71 20.38 1.05
C GLN A 126 4.88 20.75 -0.43
N HIS A 127 5.29 19.78 -1.25
CA HIS A 127 5.55 19.98 -2.66
C HIS A 127 4.27 20.13 -3.51
N GLN A 128 3.08 19.88 -2.96
CA GLN A 128 1.81 19.87 -3.70
C GLN A 128 0.92 21.07 -3.39
N HIS A 129 0.85 21.52 -2.14
CA HIS A 129 -0.19 22.46 -1.73
C HIS A 129 0.10 23.92 -2.13
N GLN A 130 1.27 24.25 -2.70
CA GLN A 130 1.62 25.59 -3.23
C GLN A 130 1.41 26.76 -2.26
N ARG A 131 1.52 26.51 -0.93
CA ARG A 131 1.31 27.52 0.12
C ARG A 131 2.62 27.75 0.89
N PRO A 132 3.45 28.71 0.48
CA PRO A 132 4.79 28.89 1.04
C PRO A 132 4.77 29.34 2.52
N ASP A 133 3.66 29.88 2.99
CA ASP A 133 3.37 30.22 4.38
C ASP A 133 3.21 28.98 5.29
N PHE A 134 2.97 27.80 4.72
CA PHE A 134 2.89 26.52 5.42
C PHE A 134 4.04 25.60 4.98
N PRO A 135 5.24 25.69 5.58
CA PRO A 135 6.44 25.01 5.07
C PRO A 135 6.50 23.51 5.41
N LEU A 136 5.43 22.91 5.95
CA LEU A 136 5.42 21.54 6.45
C LEU A 136 4.37 20.70 5.73
N ASN A 137 4.62 19.39 5.64
CA ASN A 137 3.59 18.42 5.25
C ASN A 137 2.44 18.46 6.27
N ALA A 138 1.22 18.22 5.81
CA ALA A 138 0.04 18.12 6.68
C ALA A 138 -0.87 16.98 6.24
N THR A 139 -1.63 16.43 7.19
CA THR A 139 -2.63 15.39 6.91
C THR A 139 -3.71 15.40 7.97
N LEU A 140 -4.91 14.97 7.59
CA LEU A 140 -6.05 14.82 8.49
C LEU A 140 -6.73 13.48 8.24
N GLN A 141 -6.73 12.65 9.28
CA GLN A 141 -7.56 11.46 9.40
C GLN A 141 -8.67 11.74 10.41
N LEU A 142 -9.89 11.26 10.11
CA LEU A 142 -11.00 11.24 11.05
C LEU A 142 -11.23 9.84 11.61
N GLY A 143 -11.99 9.75 12.69
CA GLY A 143 -12.23 8.54 13.44
C GLY A 143 -11.55 8.66 14.79
N ASP A 144 -12.22 9.36 15.70
CA ASP A 144 -11.62 9.74 16.98
C ASP A 144 -11.21 8.52 17.82
N GLY A 145 -9.91 8.41 18.12
CA GLY A 145 -9.33 7.32 18.88
C GLY A 145 -9.87 7.24 20.31
N ASP A 146 -10.23 8.37 20.93
CA ASP A 146 -10.79 8.39 22.28
C ASP A 146 -12.20 7.78 22.30
N HIS A 147 -13.04 8.12 21.31
CA HIS A 147 -14.35 7.51 21.16
C HIS A 147 -14.24 6.01 20.88
N VAL A 148 -13.27 5.58 20.07
CA VAL A 148 -13.02 4.16 19.83
C VAL A 148 -12.58 3.45 21.11
N ALA A 149 -11.64 4.02 21.87
CA ALA A 149 -11.14 3.42 23.09
C ALA A 149 -12.22 3.29 24.17
N VAL A 150 -12.99 4.35 24.40
CA VAL A 150 -14.07 4.36 25.40
C VAL A 150 -15.19 3.41 25.00
N ARG A 151 -15.58 3.38 23.72
CA ARG A 151 -16.67 2.53 23.23
C ARG A 151 -16.32 1.04 23.27
N THR A 152 -15.09 0.70 22.90
CA THR A 152 -14.64 -0.71 22.84
C THR A 152 -14.12 -1.24 24.17
N GLY A 153 -13.65 -0.36 25.06
CA GLY A 153 -12.91 -0.76 26.26
C GLY A 153 -11.44 -1.12 26.00
N ILE A 154 -10.94 -0.94 24.76
CA ILE A 154 -9.60 -1.38 24.32
C ILE A 154 -8.70 -0.15 24.15
N ILE A 155 -7.44 -0.24 24.63
CA ILE A 155 -6.45 0.82 24.40
C ILE A 155 -6.26 1.00 22.90
N THR A 156 -6.50 2.22 22.40
CA THR A 156 -6.50 2.49 20.96
C THR A 156 -5.32 3.36 20.58
N LEU A 157 -4.63 2.98 19.51
CA LEU A 157 -3.64 3.79 18.83
C LEU A 157 -4.23 4.34 17.54
N SER A 158 -4.10 5.64 17.32
CA SER A 158 -4.55 6.33 16.10
C SER A 158 -3.51 7.34 15.61
N ASP A 159 -3.79 8.08 14.55
CA ASP A 159 -2.98 9.21 14.08
C ASP A 159 -1.52 8.87 13.69
N PHE A 160 -1.34 7.70 13.06
CA PHE A 160 -0.03 7.21 12.60
C PHE A 160 0.65 8.17 11.62
N ARG A 161 -0.10 8.74 10.67
CA ARG A 161 0.45 9.64 9.65
C ARG A 161 0.89 10.98 10.22
N GLN A 162 0.12 11.55 11.15
CA GLN A 162 0.49 12.80 11.82
C GLN A 162 1.79 12.62 12.61
N LYS A 163 1.99 11.47 13.26
CA LYS A 163 3.25 11.18 13.96
C LYS A 163 4.43 11.03 12.99
N HIS A 164 4.22 10.40 11.84
CA HIS A 164 5.22 10.31 10.77
C HIS A 164 5.60 11.71 10.22
N ILE A 165 4.61 12.57 9.98
CA ILE A 165 4.84 13.97 9.56
C ILE A 165 5.60 14.76 10.61
N ALA A 166 5.23 14.62 11.89
CA ALA A 166 5.91 15.29 12.99
C ALA A 166 7.40 14.89 13.10
N ALA A 167 7.76 13.71 12.59
CA ALA A 167 9.14 13.23 12.51
C ALA A 167 9.86 13.61 11.19
N GLY A 168 9.25 14.47 10.37
CA GLY A 168 9.84 15.00 9.14
C GLY A 168 9.50 14.22 7.86
N GLY A 169 8.66 13.19 7.94
CA GLY A 169 8.18 12.46 6.76
C GLY A 169 6.99 13.15 6.07
N GLU A 170 6.50 12.57 4.97
CA GLU A 170 5.33 13.12 4.25
C GLU A 170 3.99 12.61 4.80
N GLY A 171 3.98 11.48 5.51
CA GLY A 171 2.79 10.82 6.07
C GLY A 171 2.35 9.60 5.27
N ALA A 172 3.06 9.29 4.19
CA ALA A 172 2.86 8.13 3.32
C ALA A 172 4.16 7.84 2.52
N PRO A 173 4.31 6.62 1.96
CA PRO A 173 3.54 5.42 2.28
C PRO A 173 4.01 4.81 3.61
N LEU A 174 3.07 4.42 4.48
CA LEU A 174 3.42 3.73 5.74
C LEU A 174 3.68 2.22 5.53
N ALA A 175 3.27 1.67 4.39
CA ALA A 175 3.44 0.26 4.05
C ALA A 175 4.91 -0.20 4.09
N ALA A 176 5.86 0.70 3.85
CA ALA A 176 7.29 0.40 3.93
C ALA A 176 7.72 -0.13 5.31
N TYR A 177 7.08 0.29 6.41
CA TYR A 177 7.35 -0.28 7.74
C TYR A 177 6.92 -1.73 7.82
N GLY A 178 5.66 -2.02 7.45
CA GLY A 178 5.12 -3.37 7.52
C GLY A 178 5.88 -4.31 6.60
N ASP A 179 6.17 -3.87 5.38
CA ASP A 179 7.00 -4.62 4.44
C ASP A 179 8.39 -4.90 5.03
N TYR A 180 9.05 -3.90 5.61
CA TYR A 180 10.37 -4.12 6.22
C TYR A 180 10.32 -5.06 7.43
N LEU A 181 9.37 -4.87 8.36
CA LEU A 181 9.31 -5.63 9.61
C LEU A 181 8.84 -7.07 9.39
N LEU A 182 7.88 -7.28 8.50
CA LEU A 182 7.29 -8.60 8.26
C LEU A 182 8.00 -9.37 7.13
N LEU A 183 8.50 -8.65 6.13
CA LEU A 183 8.97 -9.26 4.88
C LEU A 183 10.47 -9.13 4.66
N SER A 184 11.25 -8.51 5.54
CA SER A 184 12.71 -8.62 5.46
C SER A 184 13.17 -10.04 5.81
N SER A 185 14.30 -10.47 5.26
CA SER A 185 14.84 -11.81 5.48
C SER A 185 16.30 -11.75 5.90
N PRO A 186 16.76 -12.62 6.83
CA PRO A 186 18.18 -12.75 7.14
C PRO A 186 18.94 -13.57 6.08
N LYS A 187 18.23 -14.21 5.13
CA LYS A 187 18.84 -15.12 4.14
C LYS A 187 18.99 -14.49 2.75
N GLU A 188 18.16 -13.52 2.41
CA GLU A 188 18.06 -12.99 1.05
C GLU A 188 17.63 -11.52 1.05
N GLU A 189 18.03 -10.81 0.00
CA GLU A 189 17.46 -9.52 -0.40
C GLU A 189 16.16 -9.77 -1.17
N ARG A 190 15.18 -8.88 -0.99
CA ARG A 190 13.83 -9.07 -1.53
C ARG A 190 13.36 -7.88 -2.35
N LEU A 191 12.65 -8.19 -3.42
CA LEU A 191 12.01 -7.24 -4.30
C LEU A 191 10.50 -7.51 -4.25
N LEU A 192 9.75 -6.69 -3.52
CA LEU A 192 8.30 -6.80 -3.46
C LEU A 192 7.70 -6.07 -4.66
N LEU A 193 7.36 -6.82 -5.71
CA LEU A 193 6.87 -6.29 -6.98
C LEU A 193 5.33 -6.28 -6.98
N ASN A 194 4.70 -5.12 -7.08
CA ASN A 194 3.26 -5.00 -7.28
C ASN A 194 2.96 -4.71 -8.76
N LEU A 195 2.18 -5.59 -9.39
CA LEU A 195 1.73 -5.51 -10.78
C LEU A 195 0.26 -5.07 -10.82
N GLY A 196 -0.01 -3.85 -10.35
CA GLY A 196 -1.31 -3.19 -10.43
C GLY A 196 -1.51 -2.49 -11.78
N GLY A 197 -2.29 -1.40 -11.83
CA GLY A 197 -2.38 -0.56 -13.04
C GLY A 197 -1.02 0.03 -13.44
N ILE A 198 -0.28 0.55 -12.45
CA ILE A 198 1.15 0.87 -12.53
C ILE A 198 1.93 -0.21 -11.80
N ALA A 199 3.03 -0.65 -12.40
CA ALA A 199 3.94 -1.60 -11.79
C ALA A 199 4.96 -0.85 -10.92
N ASN A 200 5.09 -1.26 -9.66
CA ASN A 200 6.06 -0.69 -8.73
C ASN A 200 6.72 -1.78 -7.90
N PHE A 201 7.87 -1.47 -7.32
CA PHE A 201 8.48 -2.37 -6.37
C PHE A 201 8.99 -1.67 -5.13
N THR A 202 9.10 -2.43 -4.04
CA THR A 202 9.85 -2.08 -2.83
C THR A 202 11.05 -3.03 -2.71
N TYR A 203 12.25 -2.46 -2.62
CA TYR A 203 13.47 -3.22 -2.31
C TYR A 203 13.69 -3.28 -0.80
N LEU A 204 13.86 -4.50 -0.28
CA LEU A 204 14.20 -4.77 1.10
C LEU A 204 15.60 -5.40 1.16
N PRO A 205 16.58 -4.72 1.79
CA PRO A 205 17.89 -5.31 1.99
C PRO A 205 17.78 -6.50 2.95
N ARG A 206 18.75 -7.40 2.88
CA ARG A 206 18.85 -8.50 3.83
C ARG A 206 19.04 -7.96 5.24
N ILE A 207 18.43 -8.59 6.24
CA ILE A 207 18.61 -8.20 7.64
C ILE A 207 20.11 -8.15 7.99
N GLY A 208 20.53 -7.04 8.59
CA GLY A 208 21.92 -6.75 8.95
C GLY A 208 22.71 -5.96 7.90
N GLN A 209 22.14 -5.71 6.72
CA GLN A 209 22.65 -4.72 5.77
C GLN A 209 22.11 -3.32 6.07
N ASP A 210 22.65 -2.31 5.38
CA ASP A 210 22.26 -0.91 5.53
C ASP A 210 20.79 -0.68 5.10
N THR A 211 19.95 -0.34 6.08
CA THR A 211 18.51 -0.09 5.89
C THR A 211 18.24 1.16 5.05
N SER A 212 19.20 2.08 4.93
CA SER A 212 19.08 3.28 4.10
C SER A 212 18.99 2.96 2.61
N THR A 213 19.40 1.74 2.23
CA THR A 213 19.30 1.24 0.86
C THR A 213 17.91 0.75 0.49
N ALA A 214 16.97 0.59 1.45
CA ALA A 214 15.60 0.25 1.14
C ALA A 214 14.91 1.41 0.39
N PHE A 215 14.17 1.13 -0.68
CA PHE A 215 13.47 2.15 -1.44
C PHE A 215 12.29 1.55 -2.21
N SER A 216 11.37 2.41 -2.64
CA SER A 216 10.28 2.00 -3.55
C SER A 216 10.37 2.80 -4.84
N THR A 217 9.94 2.23 -5.96
CA THR A 217 9.89 2.97 -7.22
C THR A 217 8.81 2.45 -8.13
N ASP A 218 8.18 3.35 -8.88
CA ASP A 218 7.39 2.97 -10.03
C ASP A 218 8.33 2.60 -11.18
N THR A 219 7.97 1.55 -11.89
CA THR A 219 8.75 0.99 -12.99
C THR A 219 8.14 1.32 -14.35
N GLY A 220 6.83 1.57 -14.40
CA GLY A 220 6.09 1.81 -15.64
C GLY A 220 4.67 1.25 -15.57
N PRO A 221 4.01 1.04 -16.73
CA PRO A 221 2.68 0.45 -16.75
C PRO A 221 2.72 -1.00 -16.28
N GLY A 222 1.82 -1.36 -15.37
CA GLY A 222 1.44 -2.74 -15.11
C GLY A 222 0.31 -3.12 -16.06
N ASN A 223 -0.90 -3.26 -15.53
CA ASN A 223 -2.07 -3.67 -16.31
C ASN A 223 -2.81 -2.51 -17.00
N THR A 224 -2.52 -1.24 -16.68
CA THR A 224 -3.38 -0.12 -17.12
C THR A 224 -3.55 -0.05 -18.65
N LEU A 225 -2.45 -0.21 -19.41
CA LEU A 225 -2.49 -0.18 -20.87
C LEU A 225 -3.06 -1.47 -21.46
N LEU A 226 -2.81 -2.63 -20.84
CA LEU A 226 -3.38 -3.92 -21.23
C LEU A 226 -4.91 -3.86 -21.13
N ASP A 227 -5.42 -3.48 -19.96
CA ASP A 227 -6.84 -3.46 -19.68
C ASP A 227 -7.57 -2.40 -20.52
N ALA A 228 -6.95 -1.22 -20.70
CA ALA A 228 -7.50 -0.19 -21.58
C ALA A 228 -7.57 -0.67 -23.04
N THR A 229 -6.57 -1.39 -23.51
CA THR A 229 -6.53 -1.94 -24.87
C THR A 229 -7.59 -3.01 -25.07
N VAL A 230 -7.76 -3.92 -24.11
CA VAL A 230 -8.82 -4.93 -24.15
C VAL A 230 -10.19 -4.26 -24.21
N ARG A 231 -10.49 -3.32 -23.31
CA ARG A 231 -11.79 -2.63 -23.31
C ARG A 231 -12.05 -1.87 -24.61
N ALA A 232 -11.03 -1.26 -25.21
CA ALA A 232 -11.17 -0.53 -26.47
C ALA A 232 -11.53 -1.45 -27.65
N HIS A 233 -11.02 -2.68 -27.68
CA HIS A 233 -11.25 -3.62 -28.79
C HIS A 233 -12.38 -4.62 -28.53
N ARG A 234 -12.65 -4.94 -27.25
CA ARG A 234 -13.67 -5.88 -26.79
C ARG A 234 -14.36 -5.31 -25.55
N PRO A 235 -15.35 -4.42 -25.72
CA PRO A 235 -16.00 -3.73 -24.60
C PRO A 235 -16.69 -4.66 -23.58
N SER A 236 -16.98 -5.91 -23.94
CA SER A 236 -17.52 -6.93 -23.03
C SER A 236 -16.48 -7.55 -22.09
N LEU A 237 -15.18 -7.32 -22.31
CA LEU A 237 -14.09 -7.82 -21.48
C LEU A 237 -13.44 -6.67 -20.72
N ALA A 238 -13.19 -6.87 -19.43
CA ALA A 238 -12.56 -5.87 -18.57
C ALA A 238 -11.02 -5.85 -18.69
N TYR A 239 -10.42 -7.03 -18.91
CA TYR A 239 -8.97 -7.27 -19.01
C TYR A 239 -8.68 -8.56 -19.80
N ASP A 240 -7.40 -8.84 -20.08
CA ASP A 240 -6.96 -10.07 -20.76
C ASP A 240 -6.81 -11.21 -19.73
N GLU A 241 -7.87 -12.01 -19.59
CA GLU A 241 -7.91 -13.11 -18.63
C GLU A 241 -6.82 -14.15 -18.91
N ASP A 242 -6.01 -14.42 -17.89
CA ASP A 242 -4.81 -15.28 -17.94
C ASP A 242 -3.82 -14.90 -19.07
N GLY A 243 -3.84 -13.66 -19.55
CA GLY A 243 -2.97 -13.23 -20.64
C GLY A 243 -3.16 -14.02 -21.95
N LYS A 244 -4.34 -14.63 -22.17
CA LYS A 244 -4.60 -15.54 -23.30
C LYS A 244 -4.52 -14.83 -24.64
N LEU A 245 -4.99 -13.58 -24.73
CA LEU A 245 -4.93 -12.80 -25.96
C LEU A 245 -3.50 -12.37 -26.26
N ALA A 246 -2.74 -11.95 -25.25
CA ALA A 246 -1.32 -11.67 -25.37
C ALA A 246 -0.52 -12.90 -25.80
N ALA A 247 -0.80 -14.08 -25.23
CA ALA A 247 -0.12 -15.33 -25.57
C ALA A 247 -0.36 -15.79 -27.01
N ALA A 248 -1.48 -15.40 -27.61
CA ALA A 248 -1.81 -15.71 -28.99
C ALA A 248 -1.17 -14.74 -30.02
N GLY A 249 -0.58 -13.65 -29.54
CA GLY A 249 0.02 -12.63 -30.38
C GLY A 249 1.53 -12.79 -30.57
N GLN A 250 2.08 -11.95 -31.44
CA GLN A 250 3.50 -11.77 -31.66
C GLN A 250 3.94 -10.36 -31.26
N VAL A 251 5.06 -10.28 -30.56
CA VAL A 251 5.62 -9.00 -30.10
C VAL A 251 6.10 -8.19 -31.30
N HIS A 252 5.60 -6.96 -31.44
CA HIS A 252 6.08 -6.00 -32.42
C HIS A 252 7.24 -5.17 -31.85
N THR A 253 8.46 -5.56 -32.19
CA THR A 253 9.70 -4.96 -31.64
C THR A 253 9.81 -3.46 -31.86
N GLY A 254 9.40 -2.95 -33.03
CA GLY A 254 9.42 -1.51 -33.31
C GLY A 254 8.46 -0.69 -32.44
N LEU A 255 7.33 -1.28 -32.05
CA LEU A 255 6.36 -0.62 -31.16
C LEU A 255 6.88 -0.68 -29.72
N LEU A 256 7.41 -1.82 -29.28
CA LEU A 256 8.05 -1.94 -27.97
C LEU A 256 9.17 -0.90 -27.77
N GLN A 257 10.02 -0.72 -28.77
CA GLN A 257 11.08 0.29 -28.75
C GLN A 257 10.52 1.72 -28.67
N ALA A 258 9.49 2.04 -29.45
CA ALA A 258 8.84 3.35 -29.41
C ALA A 258 8.22 3.64 -28.03
N LEU A 259 7.58 2.63 -27.42
CA LEU A 259 7.04 2.75 -26.06
C LEU A 259 8.16 3.00 -25.04
N LEU A 260 9.22 2.19 -25.04
CA LEU A 260 10.34 2.31 -24.10
C LEU A 260 11.21 3.56 -24.30
N ALA A 261 11.04 4.30 -25.41
CA ALA A 261 11.82 5.52 -25.70
C ALA A 261 11.45 6.71 -24.78
N HIS A 262 10.36 6.62 -24.03
CA HIS A 262 9.95 7.71 -23.15
C HIS A 262 10.97 7.98 -22.02
N PRO A 263 11.32 9.26 -21.72
CA PRO A 263 12.35 9.61 -20.71
C PRO A 263 12.11 9.05 -19.31
N PHE A 264 10.86 8.73 -18.97
CA PHE A 264 10.54 8.06 -17.70
C PHE A 264 11.36 6.78 -17.49
N PHE A 265 11.56 5.97 -18.53
CA PHE A 265 12.25 4.69 -18.39
C PHE A 265 13.76 4.88 -18.16
N THR A 266 14.37 5.94 -18.68
CA THR A 266 15.80 6.25 -18.48
C THR A 266 16.10 6.99 -17.18
N ALA A 267 15.10 7.61 -16.54
CA ALA A 267 15.25 8.24 -15.24
C ALA A 267 15.69 7.23 -14.15
N ALA A 268 16.60 7.63 -13.27
CA ALA A 268 17.09 6.80 -12.18
C ALA A 268 16.00 6.61 -11.09
N PRO A 269 15.93 5.45 -10.44
CA PRO A 269 15.09 5.28 -9.25
C PRO A 269 15.67 6.03 -8.04
N PRO A 270 14.82 6.41 -7.05
CA PRO A 270 13.38 6.23 -7.04
C PRO A 270 12.64 7.27 -7.89
N LYS A 271 11.60 6.82 -8.60
CA LYS A 271 10.73 7.64 -9.44
C LYS A 271 9.28 7.21 -9.29
N THR A 272 8.34 8.13 -9.56
CA THR A 272 6.90 7.87 -9.48
C THR A 272 6.17 8.26 -10.76
N THR A 273 5.02 7.65 -11.01
CA THR A 273 4.17 7.86 -12.17
C THR A 273 2.75 7.33 -11.92
N GLY A 274 1.87 7.52 -12.90
CA GLY A 274 0.47 7.14 -12.80
C GLY A 274 -0.20 7.04 -14.16
N PRO A 275 -1.51 6.79 -14.17
CA PRO A 275 -2.33 6.78 -15.38
C PRO A 275 -2.29 8.10 -16.17
N GLU A 276 -1.88 9.20 -15.55
CA GLU A 276 -1.67 10.50 -16.21
C GLU A 276 -0.56 10.49 -17.27
N LEU A 277 0.36 9.52 -17.22
CA LEU A 277 1.35 9.30 -18.28
C LEU A 277 0.98 8.10 -19.14
N PHE A 278 0.74 6.95 -18.50
CA PHE A 278 0.51 5.69 -19.20
C PHE A 278 -0.97 5.48 -19.53
N HIS A 279 -1.47 6.26 -20.50
CA HIS A 279 -2.85 6.20 -20.99
C HIS A 279 -2.92 5.96 -22.51
N ALA A 280 -4.13 5.90 -23.06
CA ALA A 280 -4.39 5.60 -24.46
C ALA A 280 -3.65 6.53 -25.45
N GLU A 281 -3.48 7.82 -25.13
CA GLU A 281 -2.72 8.74 -25.99
C GLU A 281 -1.24 8.37 -26.10
N TYR A 282 -0.61 7.95 -24.99
CA TYR A 282 0.79 7.51 -24.97
C TYR A 282 0.98 6.31 -25.89
N LEU A 283 0.07 5.33 -25.84
CA LEU A 283 0.08 4.20 -26.76
C LEU A 283 -0.11 4.64 -28.22
N ARG A 284 -1.07 5.52 -28.49
CA ARG A 284 -1.35 6.01 -29.85
C ARG A 284 -0.15 6.72 -30.45
N GLN A 285 0.55 7.55 -29.68
CA GLN A 285 1.77 8.23 -30.11
C GLN A 285 2.87 7.24 -30.49
N ALA A 286 3.08 6.21 -29.66
CA ALA A 286 4.04 5.15 -29.98
C ALA A 286 3.63 4.34 -31.23
N GLN A 287 2.34 4.11 -31.45
CA GLN A 287 1.83 3.46 -32.65
C GLN A 287 2.08 4.29 -33.91
N MET A 288 1.79 5.60 -33.87
CA MET A 288 2.07 6.52 -34.97
C MET A 288 3.57 6.58 -35.31
N GLN A 289 4.43 6.60 -34.29
CA GLN A 289 5.88 6.62 -34.49
C GLN A 289 6.42 5.32 -35.11
N SER A 290 5.78 4.18 -34.82
CA SER A 290 6.22 2.86 -35.28
C SER A 290 5.45 2.34 -36.50
N GLY A 291 4.44 3.06 -37.00
CA GLY A 291 3.59 2.63 -38.11
C GLY A 291 2.71 1.42 -37.77
N THR A 292 2.24 1.32 -36.52
CA THR A 292 1.50 0.17 -35.99
C THR A 292 0.06 0.48 -35.57
N GLU A 293 -0.55 1.50 -36.17
CA GLU A 293 -1.94 1.90 -35.89
C GLU A 293 -2.96 0.82 -36.26
N GLN A 294 -2.62 -0.09 -37.18
CA GLN A 294 -3.44 -1.21 -37.62
C GLN A 294 -3.01 -2.56 -37.00
N LEU A 295 -2.14 -2.55 -35.99
CA LEU A 295 -1.66 -3.76 -35.34
C LEU A 295 -2.83 -4.51 -34.67
N GLY A 296 -2.91 -5.83 -34.88
CA GLY A 296 -3.97 -6.65 -34.33
C GLY A 296 -3.94 -6.68 -32.79
N LEU A 297 -5.12 -6.86 -32.17
CA LEU A 297 -5.28 -6.86 -30.72
C LEU A 297 -4.30 -7.82 -30.00
N GLN A 298 -4.11 -9.02 -30.53
CA GLN A 298 -3.25 -10.03 -29.92
C GLN A 298 -1.78 -9.58 -29.91
N ASP A 299 -1.27 -9.11 -31.06
CA ASP A 299 0.10 -8.60 -31.19
C ASP A 299 0.32 -7.33 -30.34
N LEU A 300 -0.69 -6.47 -30.27
CA LEU A 300 -0.68 -5.27 -29.43
C LEU A 300 -0.58 -5.65 -27.94
N LEU A 301 -1.39 -6.60 -27.46
CA LEU A 301 -1.33 -7.08 -26.08
C LEU A 301 -0.05 -7.85 -25.76
N ALA A 302 0.47 -8.64 -26.71
CA ALA A 302 1.78 -9.27 -26.59
C ALA A 302 2.88 -8.22 -26.39
N THR A 303 2.85 -7.16 -27.22
CA THR A 303 3.82 -6.05 -27.15
C THR A 303 3.70 -5.26 -25.84
N LEU A 304 2.49 -4.99 -25.37
CA LEU A 304 2.25 -4.30 -24.10
C LEU A 304 2.64 -5.15 -22.89
N THR A 305 2.49 -6.47 -22.96
CA THR A 305 2.96 -7.40 -21.93
C THR A 305 4.50 -7.35 -21.82
N GLU A 306 5.20 -7.31 -22.96
CA GLU A 306 6.66 -7.09 -22.97
C GLU A 306 7.04 -5.73 -22.39
N LEU A 307 6.27 -4.66 -22.69
CA LEU A 307 6.54 -3.32 -22.17
C LEU A 307 6.59 -3.34 -20.64
N SER A 308 5.57 -3.93 -19.99
CA SER A 308 5.50 -4.03 -18.53
C SER A 308 6.66 -4.83 -17.95
N ALA A 309 7.01 -5.98 -18.56
CA ALA A 309 8.12 -6.80 -18.08
C ALA A 309 9.48 -6.12 -18.28
N ALA A 310 9.69 -5.51 -19.45
CA ALA A 310 10.92 -4.80 -19.80
C ALA A 310 11.11 -3.56 -18.91
N SER A 311 10.03 -2.82 -18.59
CA SER A 311 10.12 -1.65 -17.74
C SER A 311 10.51 -2.01 -16.30
N VAL A 312 9.96 -3.10 -15.76
CA VAL A 312 10.39 -3.65 -14.47
C VAL A 312 11.87 -4.02 -14.52
N ALA A 313 12.29 -4.79 -15.51
CA ALA A 313 13.67 -5.26 -15.60
C ALA A 313 14.68 -4.13 -15.81
N GLN A 314 14.32 -3.08 -16.54
CA GLN A 314 15.14 -1.88 -16.71
C GLN A 314 15.31 -1.15 -15.37
N ALA A 315 14.24 -0.98 -14.59
CA ALA A 315 14.33 -0.37 -13.26
C ALA A 315 15.19 -1.19 -12.28
N VAL A 316 15.03 -2.53 -12.28
CA VAL A 316 15.87 -3.43 -11.48
C VAL A 316 17.34 -3.35 -11.93
N THR A 317 17.59 -3.33 -13.23
CA THR A 317 18.95 -3.24 -13.78
C THR A 317 19.63 -1.90 -13.44
N GLN A 318 18.87 -0.81 -13.47
CA GLN A 318 19.36 0.51 -13.05
C GLN A 318 19.74 0.54 -11.57
N ALA A 319 18.96 -0.13 -10.71
CA ALA A 319 19.19 -0.16 -9.27
C ALA A 319 20.32 -1.11 -8.85
N PHE A 320 20.44 -2.27 -9.51
CA PHE A 320 21.27 -3.39 -9.02
C PHE A 320 22.32 -3.88 -10.02
N GLY A 321 22.44 -3.25 -11.18
CA GLY A 321 23.37 -3.64 -12.25
C GLY A 321 22.81 -4.69 -13.20
N ARG A 322 23.64 -5.14 -14.16
CA ARG A 322 23.20 -5.94 -15.34
C ARG A 322 22.72 -7.35 -15.02
N HIS A 323 23.13 -7.92 -13.89
CA HIS A 323 22.84 -9.31 -13.51
C HIS A 323 22.37 -9.39 -12.05
N PRO A 324 21.20 -8.79 -11.74
CA PRO A 324 20.66 -8.80 -10.38
C PRO A 324 20.31 -10.24 -9.97
N SER A 325 20.73 -10.66 -8.78
CA SER A 325 20.41 -11.97 -8.21
C SER A 325 19.57 -11.78 -6.96
N LEU A 326 18.31 -11.42 -7.17
CA LEU A 326 17.36 -11.06 -6.11
C LEU A 326 16.20 -12.05 -6.07
N THR A 327 15.53 -12.14 -4.92
CA THR A 327 14.23 -12.83 -4.85
C THR A 327 13.12 -11.81 -5.05
N VAL A 328 12.32 -12.01 -6.10
CA VAL A 328 11.20 -11.13 -6.44
C VAL A 328 9.91 -11.81 -6.00
N TYR A 329 9.11 -11.11 -5.19
CA TYR A 329 7.79 -11.55 -4.77
C TYR A 329 6.74 -10.66 -5.44
N ALA A 330 6.03 -11.22 -6.42
CA ALA A 330 4.99 -10.55 -7.17
C ALA A 330 3.64 -10.51 -6.42
N SER A 331 2.90 -9.42 -6.60
CA SER A 331 1.55 -9.17 -6.08
C SER A 331 0.73 -8.36 -7.09
N GLY A 332 -0.56 -8.14 -6.82
CA GLY A 332 -1.46 -7.42 -7.71
C GLY A 332 -1.97 -8.27 -8.88
N GLY A 333 -2.94 -7.75 -9.64
CA GLY A 333 -3.62 -8.52 -10.69
C GLY A 333 -2.68 -9.12 -11.75
N GLY A 334 -1.58 -8.42 -12.08
CA GLY A 334 -0.59 -8.91 -13.05
C GLY A 334 0.25 -10.07 -12.54
N ALA A 335 0.26 -10.35 -11.23
CA ALA A 335 0.88 -11.56 -10.68
C ALA A 335 0.17 -12.84 -11.16
N HIS A 336 -1.12 -12.73 -11.49
CA HIS A 336 -1.93 -13.84 -11.99
C HIS A 336 -1.90 -13.99 -13.51
N ASN A 337 -1.21 -13.11 -14.25
CA ASN A 337 -1.08 -13.18 -15.71
C ASN A 337 0.15 -14.02 -16.10
N PRO A 338 -0.02 -15.28 -16.58
CA PRO A 338 1.10 -16.15 -16.92
C PRO A 338 1.99 -15.61 -18.04
N SER A 339 1.41 -14.90 -19.01
CA SER A 339 2.16 -14.26 -20.11
C SER A 339 3.11 -13.19 -19.57
N LEU A 340 2.64 -12.38 -18.63
CA LEU A 340 3.46 -11.36 -17.96
C LEU A 340 4.54 -11.99 -17.06
N GLN A 341 4.20 -13.04 -16.31
CA GLN A 341 5.18 -13.78 -15.49
C GLN A 341 6.29 -14.39 -16.37
N ALA A 342 5.93 -15.00 -17.50
CA ALA A 342 6.89 -15.55 -18.44
C ALA A 342 7.79 -14.47 -19.07
N ALA A 343 7.23 -13.31 -19.41
CA ALA A 343 8.01 -12.16 -19.89
C ALA A 343 8.98 -11.65 -18.81
N LEU A 344 8.52 -11.46 -17.57
CA LEU A 344 9.37 -11.07 -16.45
C LEU A 344 10.54 -12.04 -16.25
N GLN A 345 10.29 -13.35 -16.31
CA GLN A 345 11.35 -14.35 -16.14
C GLN A 345 12.41 -14.29 -17.24
N ARG A 346 12.02 -13.98 -18.48
CA ARG A 346 12.96 -13.80 -19.60
C ARG A 346 13.84 -12.56 -19.41
N TYR A 347 13.27 -11.47 -18.90
CA TYR A 347 14.01 -10.21 -18.68
C TYR A 347 14.82 -10.20 -17.38
N LEU A 348 14.45 -11.02 -16.39
CA LEU A 348 15.14 -11.17 -15.11
C LEU A 348 15.63 -12.63 -14.89
N PRO A 349 16.49 -13.16 -15.78
CA PRO A 349 16.83 -14.59 -15.78
C PRO A 349 17.64 -15.04 -14.56
N TYR A 350 18.24 -14.09 -13.83
CA TYR A 350 19.04 -14.34 -12.63
C TYR A 350 18.24 -14.14 -11.33
N CYS A 351 17.05 -13.56 -11.40
CA CYS A 351 16.18 -13.40 -10.26
C CYS A 351 15.32 -14.64 -10.05
N ARG A 352 15.03 -14.95 -8.79
CA ARG A 352 14.03 -15.95 -8.44
C ARG A 352 12.67 -15.28 -8.33
N LEU A 353 11.78 -15.54 -9.27
CA LEU A 353 10.40 -15.04 -9.22
C LEU A 353 9.53 -15.95 -8.33
N SER A 354 8.70 -15.32 -7.51
CA SER A 354 7.72 -15.95 -6.64
C SER A 354 6.52 -15.02 -6.44
N THR A 355 5.49 -15.47 -5.72
CA THR A 355 4.32 -14.67 -5.34
C THR A 355 4.36 -14.33 -3.85
N THR A 356 3.77 -13.19 -3.50
CA THR A 356 3.61 -12.75 -2.11
C THR A 356 2.76 -13.70 -1.26
N GLU A 357 1.97 -14.58 -1.87
CA GLU A 357 1.25 -15.66 -1.16
C GLU A 357 2.19 -16.55 -0.34
N GLN A 358 3.41 -16.80 -0.84
CA GLN A 358 4.42 -17.58 -0.10
C GLN A 358 4.93 -16.88 1.17
N LEU A 359 4.70 -15.57 1.29
CA LEU A 359 5.07 -14.80 2.48
C LEU A 359 3.96 -14.84 3.56
N GLY A 360 2.83 -15.50 3.29
CA GLY A 360 1.79 -15.74 4.28
C GLY A 360 0.97 -14.51 4.69
N ILE A 361 1.03 -13.42 3.92
CA ILE A 361 0.21 -12.23 4.14
C ILE A 361 -0.97 -12.26 3.17
N LEU A 362 -2.19 -12.32 3.71
CA LEU A 362 -3.41 -12.17 2.92
C LEU A 362 -3.45 -10.75 2.30
N PRO A 363 -3.53 -10.61 0.96
CA PRO A 363 -3.45 -9.30 0.30
C PRO A 363 -4.48 -8.29 0.81
N ASP A 364 -5.73 -8.72 0.95
CA ASP A 364 -6.84 -7.86 1.41
C ASP A 364 -6.66 -7.39 2.86
N ALA A 365 -5.98 -8.19 3.70
CA ALA A 365 -5.71 -7.82 5.08
C ALA A 365 -4.45 -6.98 5.26
N LYS A 366 -3.62 -6.82 4.22
CA LYS A 366 -2.25 -6.26 4.33
C LYS A 366 -2.23 -4.89 5.01
N GLU A 367 -3.14 -3.99 4.63
CA GLU A 367 -3.14 -2.63 5.18
C GLU A 367 -3.66 -2.59 6.63
N ALA A 368 -4.70 -3.34 6.96
CA ALA A 368 -5.17 -3.46 8.34
C ALA A 368 -4.10 -4.10 9.25
N VAL A 369 -3.47 -5.18 8.80
CA VAL A 369 -2.32 -5.83 9.46
C VAL A 369 -1.17 -4.85 9.71
N LEU A 370 -0.85 -3.98 8.75
CA LEU A 370 0.19 -2.97 8.91
C LEU A 370 -0.09 -2.08 10.12
N PHE A 371 -1.33 -1.62 10.34
CA PHE A 371 -1.64 -0.80 11.52
C PHE A 371 -1.50 -1.60 12.82
N ALA A 372 -1.88 -2.88 12.82
CA ALA A 372 -1.63 -3.75 13.98
C ALA A 372 -0.13 -3.86 14.29
N VAL A 373 0.73 -4.02 13.27
CA VAL A 373 2.20 -4.03 13.43
C VAL A 373 2.71 -2.68 13.95
N LEU A 374 2.26 -1.56 13.39
CA LEU A 374 2.66 -0.23 13.85
C LEU A 374 2.29 0.00 15.32
N ALA A 375 1.14 -0.53 15.77
CA ALA A 375 0.77 -0.48 17.18
C ALA A 375 1.64 -1.38 18.07
N ASN A 376 2.04 -2.56 17.59
CA ASN A 376 3.02 -3.39 18.31
C ASN A 376 4.35 -2.66 18.48
N GLU A 377 4.85 -2.03 17.42
CA GLU A 377 6.10 -1.25 17.46
C GLU A 377 5.98 -0.01 18.33
N ALA A 378 4.82 0.66 18.34
CA ALA A 378 4.61 1.82 19.20
C ALA A 378 4.71 1.48 20.69
N VAL A 379 4.32 0.26 21.08
CA VAL A 379 4.26 -0.17 22.48
C VAL A 379 5.49 -0.96 22.91
N ALA A 380 6.13 -1.70 22.01
CA ALA A 380 7.22 -2.61 22.36
C ALA A 380 8.47 -2.51 21.45
N GLY A 381 8.39 -1.79 20.34
CA GLY A 381 9.46 -1.67 19.37
C GLY A 381 10.45 -0.55 19.67
N GLU A 382 11.51 -0.52 18.88
CA GLU A 382 12.50 0.55 18.88
C GLU A 382 12.34 1.43 17.62
N PRO A 383 12.63 2.74 17.69
CA PRO A 383 12.60 3.59 16.52
C PRO A 383 13.56 3.09 15.43
N LEU A 384 13.04 2.86 14.22
CA LEU A 384 13.80 2.37 13.07
C LEU A 384 13.65 3.32 11.88
N SER A 385 14.78 3.69 11.27
CA SER A 385 14.78 4.42 10.00
C SER A 385 14.94 3.43 8.84
N ILE A 386 14.09 3.57 7.82
CA ILE A 386 14.12 2.74 6.61
C ILE A 386 14.27 3.66 5.39
N GLY A 387 15.16 3.32 4.48
CA GLY A 387 15.44 4.11 3.27
C GLY A 387 16.10 5.46 3.50
N ALA A 388 16.22 6.23 2.42
CA ALA A 388 16.96 7.48 2.38
C ALA A 388 16.23 8.58 1.58
N GLY A 389 16.71 9.82 1.73
CA GLY A 389 16.19 10.98 0.99
C GLY A 389 14.71 11.23 1.25
N ARG A 390 13.94 11.50 0.19
CA ARG A 390 12.49 11.75 0.26
C ARG A 390 11.67 10.50 0.63
N GLN A 391 12.22 9.32 0.40
CA GLN A 391 11.59 8.05 0.76
C GLN A 391 12.04 7.54 2.13
N ARG A 392 12.85 8.33 2.84
CA ARG A 392 13.25 8.02 4.19
C ARG A 392 12.03 7.99 5.07
N VAL A 393 11.83 6.82 5.62
CA VAL A 393 10.94 6.55 6.72
C VAL A 393 11.67 6.91 8.03
N PRO A 394 11.17 7.88 8.82
CA PRO A 394 11.86 8.40 10.00
C PRO A 394 11.87 7.38 11.15
N ALA A 395 12.91 7.39 11.97
CA ALA A 395 12.98 6.58 13.18
C ALA A 395 12.04 7.16 14.26
N VAL A 396 10.76 6.79 14.21
CA VAL A 396 9.74 7.22 15.17
C VAL A 396 8.77 6.09 15.47
N THR A 397 8.39 5.95 16.74
CA THR A 397 7.24 5.13 17.13
C THR A 397 5.95 5.88 16.80
N MET A 398 5.10 5.25 16.00
CA MET A 398 3.92 5.91 15.43
C MET A 398 2.71 5.92 16.34
N GLY A 399 1.82 6.87 16.06
CA GLY A 399 0.49 6.96 16.65
C GLY A 399 0.42 7.75 17.96
N LYS A 400 -0.83 7.91 18.41
CA LYS A 400 -1.24 8.52 19.69
C LYS A 400 -2.05 7.49 20.45
N ILE A 401 -1.88 7.44 21.78
CA ILE A 401 -2.54 6.45 22.63
C ILE A 401 -3.76 7.08 23.29
N SER A 402 -4.92 6.51 23.00
CA SER A 402 -6.22 6.79 23.62
C SER A 402 -6.54 5.71 24.65
N LEU A 403 -6.83 6.14 25.89
CA LEU A 403 -7.13 5.24 27.00
C LEU A 403 -8.66 5.09 27.15
N PRO A 404 -9.18 3.89 27.47
CA PRO A 404 -10.63 3.64 27.55
C PRO A 404 -11.43 4.35 28.66
N GLY A 405 -10.82 5.14 29.54
CA GLY A 405 -11.51 5.65 30.72
C GLY A 405 -10.87 6.85 31.39
#